data_AF-A0A925D5D5-F1
#
_entry.id   AF-A0A925D5D5-F1
#
_cell.length_a   1.000
_cell.length_b   1.000
_cell.length_c   1.000
_cell.angle_alpha   90.00
_cell.angle_beta   90.00
_cell.angle_gamma   90.00
#
_symmetry.space_group_name_H-M   'P 1'
#
loop_
_entity.id
_entity.type
_entity.pdbx_description
1 polymer ?
#
loop_
_entity_poly.entity_id
_entity_poly.type
_entity_poly.pdbx_seq_one_letter_code
_entity_poly.pdbx_strand_id
1 'polypeptide(L)'
;MRSPSFSRRDFIYVSGASLTAGCTAIATRSTLAEDRPTVKVPRATSGDLASEPNWEEKLTITVGPKDADIVGTSHKALQAAVDYVARLGGGTVKVLPGEYKLRNSVFLASKVRLLGSGDDSVLIKEPSISTKLA
;
A
#
# COMPACT_ATOMS: atom_id res chain seq x y z
N MET A 1 -11.73 -1.25 69.85
CA MET A 1 -12.34 -0.80 68.58
C MET A 1 -11.42 -1.22 67.44
N ARG A 2 -11.82 -2.21 66.63
CA ARG A 2 -11.05 -2.73 65.49
C ARG A 2 -11.38 -1.90 64.25
N SER A 3 -10.36 -1.44 63.53
CA SER A 3 -10.48 -0.76 62.23
C SER A 3 -10.91 -1.74 61.13
N PRO A 4 -11.74 -1.32 60.15
CA PRO A 4 -12.12 -2.17 59.03
C PRO A 4 -10.94 -2.29 58.05
N SER A 5 -10.49 -3.52 57.79
CA SER A 5 -9.50 -3.80 56.76
C SER A 5 -10.19 -3.92 55.40
N PHE A 6 -10.00 -2.96 54.50
CA PHE A 6 -10.47 -3.08 53.11
C PHE A 6 -9.56 -4.01 52.32
N SER A 7 -10.14 -5.07 51.77
CA SER A 7 -9.43 -6.04 50.93
C SER A 7 -9.42 -5.57 49.47
N ARG A 8 -8.33 -5.82 48.75
CA ARG A 8 -8.15 -5.46 47.33
C ARG A 8 -9.27 -5.96 46.40
N ARG A 9 -10.03 -6.96 46.84
CA ARG A 9 -11.18 -7.51 46.12
C ARG A 9 -12.43 -6.63 46.24
N ASP A 10 -12.61 -5.93 47.35
CA ASP A 10 -13.77 -5.04 47.56
C ASP A 10 -13.67 -3.77 46.70
N PHE A 11 -12.45 -3.32 46.40
CA PHE A 11 -12.20 -2.18 45.51
C PHE A 11 -12.65 -2.45 44.06
N ILE A 12 -12.47 -3.67 43.55
CA ILE A 12 -12.84 -4.03 42.18
C ILE A 12 -14.37 -4.07 42.01
N TYR A 13 -15.11 -4.50 43.03
CA TYR A 13 -16.57 -4.50 42.99
C TYR A 13 -17.18 -3.09 42.98
N VAL A 14 -16.57 -2.12 43.69
CA VAL A 14 -17.11 -0.75 43.76
C VAL A 14 -16.83 0.05 42.48
N SER A 15 -15.74 -0.23 41.75
CA SER A 15 -15.48 0.41 40.46
C SER A 15 -16.37 -0.04 39.31
N GLY A 16 -17.02 -1.21 39.42
CA GLY A 16 -17.91 -1.73 38.37
C GLY A 16 -19.28 -1.07 38.31
N ALA A 17 -19.78 -0.53 39.43
CA ALA A 17 -21.14 -0.01 39.54
C ALA A 17 -21.29 1.50 39.21
N SER A 18 -20.18 2.22 39.02
CA SER A 18 -20.20 3.67 38.73
C SER A 18 -19.92 4.02 37.26
N LEU A 19 -19.47 3.06 36.44
CA LEU A 19 -19.24 3.29 35.00
C LEU A 19 -20.50 3.12 34.14
N THR A 20 -21.57 2.48 34.64
CA THR A 20 -22.82 2.31 33.88
C THR A 20 -23.70 3.57 33.84
N ALA A 21 -23.54 4.50 34.78
CA ALA A 21 -24.29 5.77 34.77
C ALA A 21 -23.53 6.93 34.10
N GLY A 22 -22.19 6.87 34.02
CA GLY A 22 -21.36 7.91 33.41
C GLY A 22 -21.05 7.70 31.92
N CYS A 23 -21.10 6.46 31.43
CA CYS A 23 -20.73 6.16 30.04
C CYS A 23 -21.88 6.23 29.04
N THR A 24 -23.13 6.38 29.48
CA THR A 24 -24.29 6.51 28.55
C THR A 24 -24.33 7.87 27.85
N ALA A 25 -23.58 8.88 28.33
CA ALA A 25 -23.48 10.20 27.69
C ALA A 25 -22.32 10.32 26.67
N ILE A 26 -21.43 9.32 26.56
CA ILE A 26 -20.35 9.31 25.55
C ILE A 26 -20.75 8.46 24.31
N ALA A 27 -21.82 7.67 24.41
CA ALA A 27 -22.23 6.75 23.35
C ALA A 27 -23.09 7.36 22.22
N THR A 28 -23.42 8.65 22.26
CA THR A 28 -24.23 9.32 21.22
C THR A 28 -23.49 10.40 20.45
N ARG A 29 -22.15 10.43 20.48
CA ARG A 29 -21.42 11.03 19.37
C ARG A 29 -21.48 10.06 18.20
N SER A 30 -22.60 10.13 17.48
CA SER A 30 -22.70 9.70 16.10
C SER A 30 -21.43 10.19 15.39
N THR A 31 -20.50 9.27 15.17
CA THR A 31 -19.33 9.48 14.33
C THR A 31 -19.84 9.56 12.91
N LEU A 32 -20.44 10.70 12.56
CA LEU A 32 -20.39 11.20 11.20
C LEU A 32 -18.90 11.34 10.91
N ALA A 33 -18.31 10.29 10.34
CA ALA A 33 -16.99 10.33 9.78
C ALA A 33 -17.05 11.43 8.72
N GLU A 34 -16.62 12.65 9.07
CA GLU A 34 -16.38 13.70 8.11
C GLU A 34 -15.48 13.10 7.04
N ASP A 35 -16.00 13.10 5.81
CA ASP A 35 -15.32 12.56 4.65
C ASP A 35 -13.92 13.20 4.59
N ARG A 36 -12.89 12.35 4.66
CA ARG A 36 -11.53 12.80 4.86
C ARG A 36 -11.17 13.76 3.72
N PRO A 37 -10.63 14.96 3.99
CA PRO A 37 -10.37 15.92 2.92
C PRO A 37 -9.46 15.30 1.85
N THR A 38 -9.85 15.46 0.59
CA THR A 38 -9.11 14.92 -0.57
C THR A 38 -7.65 15.38 -0.53
N VAL A 39 -6.74 14.41 -0.62
CA VAL A 39 -5.29 14.67 -0.61
C VAL A 39 -4.89 15.37 -1.92
N LYS A 40 -4.67 16.69 -1.87
CA LYS A 40 -4.27 17.51 -3.03
C LYS A 40 -2.79 17.38 -3.39
N VAL A 41 -1.96 16.97 -2.43
CA VAL A 41 -0.51 16.81 -2.59
C VAL A 41 -0.13 15.45 -2.01
N PRO A 42 -0.16 14.37 -2.81
CA PRO A 42 0.25 13.06 -2.35
C PRO A 42 1.74 13.09 -1.98
N ARG A 43 2.06 12.62 -0.78
CA ARG A 43 3.42 12.54 -0.23
C ARG A 43 3.68 11.08 0.10
N ALA A 44 4.87 10.58 -0.27
CA ALA A 44 5.24 9.19 -0.03
C ALA A 44 5.43 8.88 1.47
N THR A 45 5.86 9.86 2.27
CA THR A 45 6.04 9.72 3.72
C THR A 45 5.61 11.01 4.43
N SER A 46 4.94 10.87 5.58
CA SER A 46 4.53 12.01 6.39
C SER A 46 5.77 12.82 6.84
N GLY A 47 5.81 14.11 6.49
CA GLY A 47 6.92 15.01 6.80
C GLY A 47 7.98 15.18 5.71
N ASP A 48 7.95 14.37 4.64
CA ASP A 48 8.89 14.52 3.51
C ASP A 48 8.49 15.69 2.60
N LEU A 49 9.42 16.57 2.24
CA LEU A 49 9.21 17.71 1.35
C LEU A 49 9.02 17.32 -0.13
N ALA A 50 9.37 16.09 -0.53
CA ALA A 50 9.18 15.63 -1.89
C ALA A 50 7.69 15.42 -2.22
N SER A 51 7.15 16.30 -3.09
CA SER A 51 5.88 16.08 -3.75
C SER A 51 6.07 15.11 -4.91
N GLU A 52 5.09 14.23 -5.13
CA GLU A 52 5.07 13.42 -6.34
C GLU A 52 5.10 14.31 -7.60
N PRO A 53 5.76 13.86 -8.70
CA PRO A 53 5.69 14.55 -9.98
C PRO A 53 4.25 14.59 -10.51
N ASN A 54 3.91 15.59 -11.32
CA ASN A 54 2.65 15.52 -12.09
C ASN A 54 2.76 14.37 -13.09
N TRP A 55 2.14 13.23 -12.75
CA TRP A 55 2.22 12.03 -13.56
C TRP A 55 1.42 12.12 -14.86
N GLU A 56 0.41 12.98 -14.94
CA GLU A 56 -0.44 13.15 -16.14
C GLU A 56 0.34 13.75 -17.31
N GLU A 57 1.36 14.55 -17.01
CA GLU A 57 2.24 15.17 -18.01
C GLU A 57 3.41 14.25 -18.43
N LYS A 58 3.54 13.07 -17.80
CA LYS A 58 4.67 12.17 -18.03
C LYS A 58 4.31 11.06 -19.01
N LEU A 59 5.34 10.57 -19.72
CA LEU A 59 5.22 9.44 -20.63
C LEU A 59 4.59 8.24 -19.91
N THR A 60 3.59 7.65 -20.56
CA THR A 60 2.97 6.40 -20.12
C THR A 60 3.24 5.32 -21.15
N ILE A 61 3.81 4.20 -20.71
CA ILE A 61 4.07 3.02 -21.52
C ILE A 61 3.29 1.84 -20.96
N THR A 62 2.62 1.12 -21.84
CA THR A 62 1.82 -0.07 -21.48
C THR A 62 2.62 -1.35 -21.65
N VAL A 63 2.44 -2.28 -20.71
CA VAL A 63 3.01 -3.62 -20.74
C VAL A 63 1.88 -4.63 -20.60
N GLY A 64 1.85 -5.62 -21.47
CA GLY A 64 0.72 -6.55 -21.53
C GLY A 64 1.03 -7.86 -22.24
N PRO A 65 0.19 -8.88 -22.05
CA PRO A 65 0.27 -10.11 -22.84
C PRO A 65 -0.04 -9.89 -24.33
N LYS A 66 -0.84 -8.88 -24.65
CA LYS A 66 -1.30 -8.51 -26.00
C LYS A 66 -1.71 -7.03 -26.03
N ASP A 67 -1.67 -6.42 -27.21
CA ASP A 67 -2.10 -5.04 -27.49
C ASP A 67 -1.52 -3.99 -26.52
N ALA A 68 -0.22 -4.10 -26.27
CA ALA A 68 0.56 -3.19 -25.42
C ALA A 68 1.77 -2.65 -26.18
N ASP A 69 2.31 -1.51 -25.75
CA ASP A 69 3.54 -0.94 -26.31
C ASP A 69 4.71 -1.93 -26.19
N ILE A 70 4.78 -2.62 -25.05
CA ILE A 70 5.72 -3.73 -24.82
C ILE A 70 4.91 -4.98 -24.52
N VAL A 71 4.92 -5.92 -25.48
CA VAL A 71 4.23 -7.20 -25.35
C VAL A 71 5.12 -8.22 -24.66
N GLY A 72 4.66 -8.75 -23.52
CA GLY A 72 5.31 -9.85 -22.83
C GLY A 72 4.76 -10.09 -21.42
N THR A 73 4.83 -11.36 -20.99
CA THR A 73 4.32 -11.84 -19.69
C THR A 73 5.45 -12.20 -18.72
N SER A 74 6.68 -11.75 -18.97
CA SER A 74 7.85 -12.11 -18.16
C SER A 74 8.47 -10.89 -17.48
N HIS A 75 9.21 -11.11 -16.39
CA HIS A 75 9.98 -10.04 -15.72
C HIS A 75 10.87 -9.21 -16.67
N LYS A 76 11.35 -9.80 -17.78
CA LYS A 76 12.16 -9.07 -18.77
C LYS A 76 11.37 -7.99 -19.49
N ALA A 77 10.10 -8.24 -19.81
CA ALA A 77 9.23 -7.26 -20.45
C ALA A 77 8.93 -6.09 -19.50
N LEU A 78 8.63 -6.38 -18.24
CA LEU A 78 8.44 -5.36 -17.21
C LEU A 78 9.72 -4.54 -16.98
N GLN A 79 10.88 -5.20 -16.86
CA GLN A 79 12.14 -4.50 -16.66
C GLN A 79 12.48 -3.62 -17.87
N ALA A 80 12.30 -4.13 -19.10
CA ALA A 80 12.54 -3.35 -20.31
C ALA A 80 11.67 -2.09 -20.38
N ALA A 81 10.41 -2.18 -19.95
CA ALA A 81 9.52 -1.02 -19.89
C ALA A 81 9.98 0.01 -18.85
N VAL A 82 10.38 -0.45 -17.66
CA VAL A 82 10.95 0.40 -16.62
C VAL A 82 12.22 1.08 -17.11
N ASP A 83 13.14 0.33 -17.71
CA ASP A 83 14.40 0.86 -18.22
C ASP A 83 14.18 1.87 -19.34
N TYR A 84 13.21 1.61 -20.23
CA TYR A 84 12.85 2.52 -21.31
C TYR A 84 12.32 3.85 -20.78
N VAL A 85 11.37 3.81 -19.84
CA VAL A 85 10.80 5.02 -19.21
C VAL A 85 11.88 5.75 -18.39
N ALA A 86 12.74 5.03 -17.70
CA ALA A 86 13.85 5.61 -16.93
C ALA A 86 14.82 6.40 -17.82
N ARG A 87 15.18 5.84 -18.99
CA ARG A 87 16.07 6.50 -19.97
C ARG A 87 15.48 7.78 -20.54
N LEU A 88 14.15 7.88 -20.60
CA LEU A 88 13.43 9.07 -21.07
C LEU A 88 13.19 10.11 -19.95
N GLY A 89 13.77 9.92 -18.76
CA GLY A 89 13.69 10.87 -17.66
C GLY A 89 12.54 10.64 -16.68
N GLY A 90 11.91 9.46 -16.74
CA GLY A 90 10.85 9.02 -15.83
C GLY A 90 9.45 9.07 -16.44
N GLY A 91 8.48 8.51 -15.71
CA GLY A 91 7.09 8.39 -16.16
C GLY A 91 6.37 7.17 -15.58
N THR A 92 5.30 6.74 -16.25
CA THR A 92 4.43 5.66 -15.79
C THR A 92 4.56 4.42 -16.67
N VAL A 93 4.76 3.26 -16.05
CA VAL A 93 4.61 1.94 -16.68
C VAL A 93 3.26 1.38 -16.23
N LYS A 94 2.33 1.22 -17.17
CA LYS A 94 1.00 0.66 -16.92
C LYS A 94 0.99 -0.83 -17.28
N VAL A 95 0.79 -1.68 -16.28
CA VAL A 95 0.67 -3.13 -16.44
C VAL A 95 -0.78 -3.46 -16.72
N LEU A 96 -1.05 -3.93 -17.94
CA LEU A 96 -2.38 -4.37 -18.38
C LEU A 96 -2.80 -5.67 -17.69
N PRO A 97 -4.10 -6.02 -17.73
CA PRO A 97 -4.60 -7.30 -17.25
C PRO A 97 -3.81 -8.49 -17.78
N GLY A 98 -3.44 -9.41 -16.89
CA GLY A 98 -2.69 -10.61 -17.26
C GLY A 98 -1.86 -11.19 -16.12
N GLU A 99 -1.37 -12.41 -16.35
CA GLU A 99 -0.43 -13.09 -15.46
C GLU A 99 1.01 -12.87 -15.92
N TYR A 100 1.85 -12.38 -15.01
CA TYR A 100 3.25 -12.10 -15.28
C TYR A 100 4.15 -12.98 -14.42
N LYS A 101 4.99 -13.78 -15.08
CA LYS A 101 5.90 -14.73 -14.42
C LYS A 101 7.25 -14.09 -14.15
N LEU A 102 7.57 -13.95 -12.87
CA LEU A 102 8.79 -13.32 -12.38
C LEU A 102 9.81 -14.37 -11.92
N ARG A 103 10.80 -14.67 -12.79
CA ARG A 103 12.00 -15.41 -12.37
C ARG A 103 12.92 -14.55 -11.53
N ASN A 104 13.08 -13.30 -11.94
CA ASN A 104 13.86 -12.29 -11.23
C ASN A 104 12.97 -11.15 -10.74
N SER A 105 13.47 -10.36 -9.81
CA SER A 105 12.84 -9.12 -9.35
C SER A 105 12.87 -8.05 -10.44
N VAL A 106 11.90 -7.15 -10.41
CA VAL A 106 11.89 -5.93 -11.22
C VAL A 106 12.46 -4.80 -10.38
N PHE A 107 13.52 -4.15 -10.88
CA PHE A 107 14.18 -3.03 -10.22
C PHE A 107 13.59 -1.72 -10.73
N LEU A 108 12.97 -0.95 -9.84
CA LEU A 108 12.41 0.35 -10.18
C LEU A 108 13.50 1.43 -10.15
N ALA A 109 13.57 2.20 -11.23
CA ALA A 109 14.40 3.39 -11.30
C ALA A 109 13.72 4.59 -10.63
N SER A 110 14.50 5.61 -10.29
CA SER A 110 13.97 6.87 -9.78
C SER A 110 13.02 7.53 -10.77
N LYS A 111 11.97 8.19 -10.27
CA LYS A 111 10.96 8.90 -11.08
C LYS A 111 10.18 7.99 -12.04
N VAL A 112 10.17 6.67 -11.80
CA VAL A 112 9.31 5.72 -12.50
C VAL A 112 8.20 5.26 -11.58
N ARG A 113 6.97 5.29 -12.08
CA ARG A 113 5.77 4.77 -11.41
C ARG A 113 5.32 3.51 -12.12
N LEU A 114 5.12 2.42 -11.37
CA LEU A 114 4.50 1.21 -11.87
C LEU A 114 3.04 1.19 -11.43
N LEU A 115 2.11 1.06 -12.38
CA LEU A 115 0.67 1.10 -12.14
C LEU A 115 0.03 -0.19 -12.68
N GLY A 116 -0.59 -0.98 -11.81
CA GLY A 116 -1.35 -2.17 -12.21
C GLY A 116 -2.80 -1.85 -12.57
N SER A 117 -3.45 -2.78 -13.26
CA SER A 117 -4.89 -2.75 -13.55
C SER A 117 -5.76 -3.29 -12.41
N GLY A 118 -5.30 -3.16 -11.16
CA GLY A 118 -5.97 -3.73 -9.98
C GLY A 118 -5.75 -5.25 -9.87
N ASP A 119 -6.81 -5.96 -9.50
CA ASP A 119 -6.78 -7.41 -9.26
C ASP A 119 -6.53 -8.22 -10.55
N ASP A 120 -6.75 -7.61 -11.71
CA ASP A 120 -6.56 -8.24 -13.02
C ASP A 120 -5.08 -8.39 -13.42
N SER A 121 -4.18 -7.64 -12.77
CA SER A 121 -2.73 -7.71 -13.01
C SER A 121 -2.03 -8.54 -11.94
N VAL A 122 -1.73 -9.81 -12.26
CA VAL A 122 -1.19 -10.77 -11.30
C VAL A 122 0.32 -10.96 -11.52
N LEU A 123 1.14 -10.57 -10.54
CA LEU A 123 2.58 -10.79 -10.56
C LEU A 123 2.92 -12.07 -9.76
N ILE A 124 3.36 -13.11 -10.47
CA ILE A 124 3.64 -14.43 -9.89
C ILE A 124 5.15 -14.62 -9.78
N LYS A 125 5.66 -14.82 -8.56
CA LYS A 125 7.04 -15.27 -8.34
C LYS A 125 7.15 -16.75 -8.72
N GLU A 126 8.00 -17.07 -9.71
CA GLU A 126 8.24 -18.46 -10.06
C GLU A 126 9.07 -19.19 -8.98
N PRO A 127 8.90 -20.53 -8.83
CA PRO A 127 9.70 -21.33 -7.90
C PRO A 127 11.20 -21.13 -8.08
N SER A 128 11.93 -21.03 -6.97
CA SER A 128 13.39 -20.98 -7.00
C SER A 128 13.98 -22.36 -7.28
N ILE A 129 15.10 -22.39 -8.00
CA ILE A 129 15.90 -23.59 -8.25
C ILE A 129 17.32 -23.31 -7.74
N SER A 130 17.89 -24.27 -7.02
CA SER A 130 19.29 -24.24 -6.58
C SER A 130 20.09 -25.23 -7.42
N THR A 131 21.27 -24.82 -7.88
CA THR A 131 22.21 -25.68 -8.63
C THR A 131 23.62 -25.51 -8.09
N LYS A 132 24.45 -26.54 -8.25
CA LYS A 132 25.85 -26.49 -7.85
C LYS A 132 26.61 -25.61 -8.84
N LEU A 133 27.35 -24.63 -8.32
CA LEU A 133 28.26 -23.82 -9.14
C LEU A 133 29.36 -24.72 -9.73
N ALA A 134 29.71 -24.45 -10.99
CA ALA A 134 30.75 -25.19 -11.72
C ALA A 134 32.15 -24.79 -11.25
#